data_AF-A0AA40C578-F1
#
_entry.id   AF-A0AA40C578-F1
#
_cell.length_a   1.000
_cell.length_b   1.000
_cell.length_c   1.000
_cell.angle_alpha   90.00
_cell.angle_beta   90.00
_cell.angle_gamma   90.00
#
_symmetry.space_group_name_H-M   'P 1'
#
loop_
_entity.id
_entity.type
_entity.pdbx_description
1 polymer ?
#
loop_
_entity_poly.entity_id
_entity_poly.type
_entity_poly.pdbx_seq_one_letter_code
_entity_poly.pdbx_strand_id
1 'polypeptide(L)'
;MALELHIPPCIRASAHPLHPPPPEQPLRIQIEGPLVSIQKLLPEIPWNTSVASLMFPQPAGSELARLAYQKLYGREVRPEVSGDMVVRDEYLGWVMGVTPLT
;
A
#
# COMPACT_ATOMS: atom_id res chain seq x y z
N MET A 1 3.87 -7.70 18.18
CA MET A 1 4.46 -8.51 17.09
C MET A 1 3.76 -8.14 15.80
N ALA A 2 4.50 -7.93 14.72
CA ALA A 2 3.96 -7.64 13.40
C ALA A 2 3.22 -8.87 12.83
N LEU A 3 2.04 -8.65 12.24
CA LEU A 3 1.36 -9.67 11.45
C LEU A 3 1.95 -9.74 10.04
N GLU A 4 1.83 -10.90 9.39
CA GLU A 4 2.24 -11.08 8.00
C GLU A 4 1.14 -10.60 7.04
N LEU A 5 1.52 -9.86 6.00
CA LEU A 5 0.62 -9.53 4.90
C LEU A 5 0.32 -10.79 4.07
N HIS A 6 -0.95 -11.21 4.04
CA HIS A 6 -1.42 -12.31 3.21
C HIS A 6 -2.25 -11.79 2.04
N ILE A 7 -1.80 -12.07 0.81
CA ILE A 7 -2.57 -11.84 -0.42
C ILE A 7 -2.93 -13.22 -0.98
N PRO A 8 -4.22 -13.58 -1.05
CA PRO A 8 -4.62 -14.87 -1.61
C PRO A 8 -4.19 -15.01 -3.08
N PRO A 9 -3.83 -16.22 -3.53
CA PRO A 9 -3.53 -16.44 -4.93
C PRO A 9 -4.77 -16.15 -5.80
N CYS A 10 -4.54 -15.68 -7.02
CA CYS A 10 -5.65 -15.46 -7.95
C CYS A 10 -6.30 -16.79 -8.33
N ILE A 11 -7.64 -16.84 -8.31
CA ILE A 11 -8.42 -17.99 -8.79
C ILE A 11 -8.38 -18.16 -10.32
N ARG A 12 -7.95 -17.11 -11.05
CA ARG A 12 -7.82 -17.11 -12.51
C ARG A 12 -6.34 -17.11 -12.89
N ALA A 13 -5.93 -18.10 -13.69
CA ALA A 13 -4.55 -18.21 -14.16
C ALA A 13 -4.29 -17.37 -15.43
N SER A 14 -5.31 -17.12 -16.26
CA SER A 14 -5.16 -16.36 -17.51
C SER A 14 -4.98 -14.86 -17.24
N ALA A 15 -4.19 -14.18 -18.08
CA ALA A 15 -4.08 -12.72 -18.02
C ALA A 15 -5.46 -12.05 -18.03
N HIS A 16 -5.68 -11.11 -17.12
CA HIS A 16 -6.95 -10.42 -16.95
C HIS A 16 -6.70 -8.93 -16.73
N PRO A 17 -7.55 -8.01 -17.24
CA PRO A 17 -7.39 -6.57 -17.03
C PRO A 17 -7.39 -6.11 -15.57
N LEU A 18 -7.79 -6.98 -14.64
CA LEU A 18 -7.81 -6.73 -13.20
C LEU A 18 -6.64 -7.41 -12.46
N HIS A 19 -5.73 -8.07 -13.17
CA HIS A 19 -4.50 -8.57 -12.57
C HIS A 19 -3.51 -7.42 -12.40
N PRO A 20 -2.58 -7.53 -11.44
CA PRO A 20 -1.41 -6.67 -11.43
C PRO A 20 -0.72 -6.67 -12.79
N PRO A 21 -0.14 -5.53 -13.21
CA PRO A 21 0.62 -5.47 -14.45
C PRO A 21 1.81 -6.44 -14.40
N PRO A 22 2.37 -6.83 -15.56
CA PRO A 22 3.60 -7.64 -15.58
C PRO A 22 4.74 -6.97 -14.80
N PRO A 23 5.71 -7.74 -14.26
CA PRO A 23 6.82 -7.20 -13.47
C PRO A 23 7.71 -6.20 -14.24
N GLU A 24 7.64 -6.17 -15.57
CA GLU A 24 8.37 -5.23 -16.42
C GLU A 24 7.70 -3.85 -16.47
N GLN A 25 6.47 -3.74 -15.95
CA GLN A 25 5.71 -2.51 -15.90
C GLN A 25 5.61 -1.98 -14.46
N PRO A 26 5.69 -0.66 -14.27
CA PRO A 26 5.49 -0.01 -12.96
C PRO A 26 4.19 -0.42 -12.26
N LEU A 27 4.29 -0.89 -11.01
CA LEU A 27 3.12 -1.06 -10.15
C LEU A 27 2.84 0.25 -9.41
N ARG A 28 1.63 0.80 -9.61
CA ARG A 28 1.13 1.96 -8.87
C ARG A 28 0.20 1.49 -7.77
N ILE A 29 0.56 1.74 -6.52
CA ILE A 29 -0.17 1.26 -5.36
C ILE A 29 -0.96 2.41 -4.73
N GLN A 30 -2.26 2.21 -4.54
CA GLN A 30 -3.13 3.10 -3.79
C GLN A 30 -3.46 2.42 -2.47
N ILE A 31 -3.16 3.10 -1.38
CA ILE A 31 -3.34 2.57 -0.03
C ILE A 31 -4.65 3.14 0.52
N GLU A 32 -5.59 2.24 0.74
CA GLU A 32 -6.83 2.53 1.44
C GLU A 32 -6.96 1.56 2.60
N GLY A 33 -7.27 2.03 3.80
CA GLY A 33 -7.57 1.11 4.88
C GLY A 33 -7.65 1.72 6.26
N PRO A 34 -8.26 0.98 7.20
CA PRO A 34 -8.37 1.39 8.59
C PRO A 34 -7.01 1.31 9.31
N LEU A 35 -6.73 2.34 10.12
CA LEU A 35 -5.56 2.50 10.98
C LEU A 35 -5.09 1.19 11.66
N VAL A 36 -6.05 0.39 12.15
CA VAL A 36 -5.79 -0.84 12.90
C VAL A 36 -5.00 -1.88 12.10
N SER A 37 -5.27 -2.01 10.81
CA SER A 37 -4.58 -3.01 9.98
C SER A 37 -3.12 -2.63 9.76
N ILE A 38 -2.86 -1.35 9.47
CA ILE A 38 -1.50 -0.84 9.28
C ILE A 38 -0.70 -0.97 10.58
N GLN A 39 -1.29 -0.61 11.73
CA GLN A 39 -0.65 -0.78 13.04
C GLN A 39 -0.36 -2.25 13.39
N LYS A 40 -1.20 -3.20 12.94
CA LYS A 40 -0.94 -4.62 13.16
C LYS A 40 0.17 -5.17 12.26
N LEU A 41 0.24 -4.72 11.02
CA LEU A 41 1.27 -5.13 10.06
C LEU A 41 2.62 -4.47 10.37
N LEU A 42 2.59 -3.20 10.76
CA LEU A 42 3.76 -2.34 10.92
C LEU A 42 3.71 -1.58 12.27
N PRO A 43 3.72 -2.29 13.42
CA PRO A 43 3.52 -1.68 14.72
C PRO A 43 4.60 -0.66 15.13
N GLU A 44 5.77 -0.73 14.52
CA GLU A 44 6.92 0.12 14.85
C GLU A 44 7.08 1.29 13.87
N ILE A 45 6.25 1.37 12.82
CA ILE A 45 6.36 2.39 11.79
C ILE A 45 5.19 3.36 11.93
N PRO A 46 5.43 4.67 11.98
CA PRO A 46 4.38 5.65 12.17
C PRO A 46 3.40 5.68 10.98
N TRP A 47 2.11 5.69 11.31
CA TRP A 47 1.00 6.03 10.42
C TRP A 47 0.19 7.16 11.05
N ASN A 48 0.36 8.36 10.52
CA ASN A 48 -0.23 9.59 11.04
C ASN A 48 -1.64 9.75 10.48
N THR A 49 -2.58 9.99 11.39
CA THR A 49 -3.99 10.21 11.04
C THR A 49 -4.43 11.66 11.21
N SER A 50 -3.62 12.48 11.87
CA SER A 50 -3.89 13.90 12.03
C SER A 50 -3.49 14.67 10.77
N VAL A 51 -4.43 15.44 10.22
CA VAL A 51 -4.26 16.31 9.03
C VAL A 51 -3.04 17.19 9.14
N ALA A 52 -2.81 17.77 10.32
CA ALA A 52 -1.70 18.69 10.57
C ALA A 52 -0.31 18.03 10.45
N SER A 53 -0.26 16.70 10.49
CA SER A 53 0.97 15.90 10.47
C SER A 53 1.07 14.98 9.25
N LEU A 54 0.21 15.17 8.24
CA LEU A 54 0.25 14.36 7.04
C LEU A 54 1.47 14.71 6.20
N MET A 55 2.28 13.71 5.94
CA MET A 55 3.37 13.72 4.98
C MET A 55 3.06 12.67 3.92
N PHE A 56 3.45 12.92 2.67
CA PHE A 56 3.26 11.96 1.60
C PHE A 56 4.60 11.65 0.91
N PRO A 57 4.91 10.36 0.66
CA PRO A 57 4.23 9.19 1.24
C PRO A 57 4.51 9.07 2.75
N GLN A 58 3.61 8.46 3.49
CA GLN A 58 3.85 8.12 4.89
C GLN A 58 4.84 6.95 5.00
N PRO A 59 5.64 6.88 6.08
CA PRO A 59 6.59 5.78 6.28
C PRO A 59 5.92 4.41 6.25
N ALA A 60 4.82 4.22 7.00
CA ALA A 60 4.10 2.94 7.00
C ALA A 60 3.38 2.67 5.67
N GLY A 61 3.00 3.71 4.91
CA GLY A 61 2.44 3.53 3.57
C GLY A 61 3.47 3.00 2.59
N SER A 62 4.66 3.61 2.57
CA SER A 62 5.78 3.16 1.76
C SER A 62 6.16 1.71 2.05
N GLU A 63 6.21 1.34 3.33
CA GLU A 63 6.54 -0.03 3.74
C GLU A 63 5.43 -1.03 3.39
N LEU A 64 4.16 -0.65 3.54
CA LEU A 64 3.03 -1.49 3.13
C LEU A 64 3.04 -1.73 1.62
N ALA A 65 3.31 -0.70 0.83
CA ALA A 65 3.45 -0.81 -0.62
C ALA A 65 4.58 -1.76 -1.02
N ARG A 66 5.73 -1.67 -0.33
CA ARG A 66 6.87 -2.57 -0.52
C ARG A 66 6.49 -4.02 -0.22
N LEU A 67 5.85 -4.29 0.91
CA LEU A 67 5.37 -5.64 1.27
C LEU A 67 4.36 -6.18 0.26
N ALA A 68 3.42 -5.35 -0.20
CA ALA A 68 2.44 -5.74 -1.21
C ALA A 68 3.12 -6.10 -2.54
N TYR A 69 4.08 -5.28 -3.00
CA TYR A 69 4.86 -5.57 -4.20
C TYR A 69 5.58 -6.92 -4.11
N GLN A 70 6.26 -7.16 -2.99
CA GLN A 70 6.96 -8.43 -2.75
C GLN A 70 6.02 -9.63 -2.78
N LYS A 71 4.85 -9.52 -2.15
CA LYS A 71 3.85 -10.60 -2.11
C LYS A 71 3.23 -10.85 -3.48
N LEU A 72 3.06 -9.82 -4.30
CA LEU A 72 2.49 -9.94 -5.64
C LEU A 72 3.48 -10.52 -6.66
N TYR A 73 4.74 -10.11 -6.63
CA TYR A 73 5.74 -10.48 -7.65
C TYR A 73 6.77 -11.50 -7.18
N GLY A 74 6.81 -11.84 -5.89
CA GLY A 74 7.77 -12.78 -5.32
C GLY A 74 9.22 -12.29 -5.38
N ARG A 75 9.45 -10.96 -5.46
CA ARG A 75 10.78 -10.35 -5.53
C ARG A 75 10.85 -9.00 -4.85
N GLU A 76 12.06 -8.54 -4.58
CA GLU A 76 12.34 -7.22 -4.03
C GLU A 76 12.07 -6.08 -5.03
N VAL A 77 11.77 -4.89 -4.50
CA VAL A 77 11.71 -3.65 -5.31
C VAL A 77 13.13 -3.27 -5.70
N ARG A 78 13.35 -3.00 -6.99
CA ARG A 78 14.67 -2.66 -7.54
C ARG A 78 14.85 -1.15 -7.59
N PRO A 79 15.75 -0.56 -6.78
CA PRO A 79 15.97 0.88 -6.76
C PRO A 79 16.52 1.43 -8.10
N GLU A 80 17.18 0.59 -8.89
CA GLU A 80 17.73 0.95 -10.20
C GLU A 80 16.67 1.05 -11.31
N VAL A 81 15.48 0.48 -11.10
CA VAL A 81 14.38 0.55 -12.07
C VAL A 81 13.47 1.71 -11.67
N SER A 82 13.55 2.80 -12.42
CA SER A 82 12.70 3.96 -12.19
C SER A 82 11.22 3.57 -12.25
N GLY A 83 10.53 3.76 -11.13
CA GLY A 83 9.11 3.44 -11.00
C GLY A 83 8.79 1.95 -10.89
N ASP A 84 9.74 1.07 -10.52
CA ASP A 84 9.45 -0.36 -10.28
C ASP A 84 8.23 -0.53 -9.36
N MET A 85 8.15 0.32 -8.33
CA MET A 85 6.99 0.50 -7.48
C MET A 85 6.80 1.99 -7.17
N VAL A 86 5.55 2.48 -7.24
CA VAL A 86 5.19 3.86 -6.90
C VAL A 86 4.00 3.86 -5.95
N VAL A 87 4.14 4.50 -4.79
CA VAL A 87 2.98 4.87 -3.96
C VAL A 87 2.27 6.01 -4.65
N ARG A 88 1.05 5.75 -5.11
CA ARG A 88 0.25 6.72 -5.86
C ARG A 88 -0.57 7.61 -4.94
N ASP A 89 -1.18 7.01 -3.92
CA ASP A 89 -2.09 7.72 -3.01
C ASP A 89 -2.23 6.96 -1.69
N GLU A 90 -2.57 7.71 -0.63
CA GLU A 90 -2.80 7.25 0.73
C GLU A 90 -4.11 7.85 1.24
N TYR A 91 -5.20 7.12 1.05
CA TYR A 91 -6.54 7.62 1.34
C TYR A 91 -6.90 7.47 2.83
N LEU A 92 -7.07 8.60 3.51
CA LEU A 92 -7.43 8.70 4.93
C LEU A 92 -8.88 9.12 5.19
N GLY A 93 -9.76 9.10 4.18
CA GLY A 93 -11.14 9.59 4.30
C GLY A 93 -11.96 8.91 5.40
N TRP A 94 -11.63 7.65 5.74
CA TRP A 94 -12.25 6.91 6.84
C TRP A 94 -11.86 7.40 8.24
N VAL A 95 -10.73 8.11 8.36
CA VAL A 95 -10.19 8.57 9.65
C VAL A 95 -10.55 10.03 9.94
N MET A 96 -10.74 10.82 8.87
CA MET A 96 -11.05 12.24 8.94
C MET A 96 -12.41 12.56 9.58
N GLY A 97 -13.28 11.56 9.73
CA GLY A 97 -14.71 11.78 9.98
C GLY A 97 -15.35 12.49 8.78
N VAL A 98 -16.63 12.23 8.54
CA VAL A 98 -17.36 13.02 7.55
C VAL A 98 -17.52 14.42 8.15
N THR A 99 -16.69 15.40 7.79
CA THR A 99 -17.07 16.79 8.00
C THR A 99 -18.24 17.07 7.06
N PRO A 100 -19.44 17.39 7.56
CA PRO A 100 -20.52 17.83 6.68
C PRO A 100 -20.01 19.05 5.93
N LEU A 101 -20.16 19.06 4.61
CA LEU A 101 -20.01 20.28 3.83
C LEU A 101 -21.11 21.23 4.32
N THR A 102 -20.76 22.19 5.17
CA THR A 102 -21.63 23.32 5.54
C THR A 102 -21.72 24.31 4.41
#